data_AF-A0AAU2YX79-F1
#
_entry.id   AF-A0AAU2YX79-F1
#
_cell.length_a   1.000
_cell.length_b   1.000
_cell.length_c   1.000
_cell.angle_alpha   90.00
_cell.angle_beta   90.00
_cell.angle_gamma   90.00
#
_symmetry.space_group_name_H-M   'P 1'
#
loop_
_entity.id
_entity.type
_entity.pdbx_description
1 polymer ?
#
loop_
_entity_poly.entity_id
_entity_poly.type
_entity_poly.pdbx_seq_one_letter_code
_entity_poly.pdbx_strand_id
1 'polypeptide(L)'
;MCSATASSGRRWDGTPARPSRSRALRVAHDSPTRLIRSAQPGRCRDCGNRIDCCPHAYADTAERTVALHPQELPATAVPATSRWHVSSGTAHPAHDGTPWCRIPHTALCPARKAPAAPTPQITTLRRHLALHTRSLIDNGTFTAHPTPPAPAAGLAPAERCRPTRPAVQLLCVRYLAPHPIDALQCVSQTRQRRRCTRPILDPKAPAGTWTLLPAATPSGRQCALPAGLMAVYDLTHLPYTEQLRWRHQHCPDHTASRAADLALAQWEPFDPLLHHQHIHPRLPQNSRTRPHSSTATPHESNPRPQPT
;
A
#
# COMPACT_ATOMS: atom_id res chain seq x y z
N MET A 1 -22.52 -8.11 -22.08
CA MET A 1 -21.86 -9.26 -21.40
C MET A 1 -20.36 -9.05 -21.52
N CYS A 2 -19.68 -8.60 -20.47
CA CYS A 2 -18.25 -8.24 -20.54
C CYS A 2 -17.43 -9.24 -19.72
N SER A 3 -16.77 -10.16 -20.41
CA SER A 3 -15.89 -11.16 -19.80
C SER A 3 -14.62 -10.50 -19.29
N ALA A 4 -14.43 -10.52 -17.97
CA ALA A 4 -13.19 -10.14 -17.31
C ALA A 4 -12.08 -11.13 -17.71
N THR A 5 -11.06 -10.65 -18.41
CA THR A 5 -9.87 -11.43 -18.79
C THR A 5 -9.05 -11.76 -17.55
N ALA A 6 -9.27 -12.96 -17.03
CA ALA A 6 -8.30 -13.66 -16.19
C ALA A 6 -6.95 -13.65 -16.93
N SER A 7 -5.89 -13.23 -16.25
CA SER A 7 -4.53 -13.26 -16.78
C SER A 7 -4.17 -14.69 -17.16
N SER A 8 -4.33 -15.03 -18.44
CA SER A 8 -3.93 -16.34 -18.95
C SER A 8 -2.43 -16.49 -18.74
N GLY A 9 -1.98 -17.62 -18.19
CA GLY A 9 -0.58 -18.02 -18.05
C GLY A 9 0.10 -18.23 -19.41
N ARG A 10 0.23 -17.16 -20.19
CA ARG A 10 0.92 -17.12 -21.48
C ARG A 10 2.27 -16.45 -21.29
N ARG A 11 3.25 -16.97 -22.00
CA ARG A 11 4.60 -16.40 -22.12
C ARG A 11 4.54 -15.10 -22.93
N TRP A 12 5.60 -14.30 -22.87
CA TRP A 12 5.66 -13.03 -23.61
C TRP A 12 5.44 -13.19 -25.12
N ASP A 13 5.90 -14.31 -25.70
CA ASP A 13 5.75 -14.66 -27.13
C ASP A 13 4.37 -15.26 -27.48
N GLY A 14 3.43 -15.30 -26.52
CA GLY A 14 2.09 -15.87 -26.72
C GLY A 14 2.01 -17.39 -26.56
N THR A 15 3.16 -18.07 -26.42
CA THR A 15 3.24 -19.51 -26.19
C THR A 15 2.59 -19.88 -24.85
N PRO A 16 1.87 -21.02 -24.75
CA PRO A 16 1.34 -21.48 -23.47
C PRO A 16 2.49 -21.68 -22.47
N ALA A 17 2.40 -21.06 -21.29
CA ALA A 17 3.33 -21.43 -20.23
C ALA A 17 2.98 -22.85 -19.80
N ARG A 18 3.97 -23.76 -19.75
CA ARG A 18 3.76 -25.05 -19.08
C ARG A 18 3.33 -24.73 -17.65
N PRO A 19 2.23 -25.30 -17.14
CA PRO A 19 1.87 -25.10 -15.75
C PRO A 19 3.03 -25.61 -14.90
N SER A 20 3.73 -24.69 -14.25
CA SER A 20 4.53 -25.02 -13.08
C SER A 20 3.62 -25.84 -12.16
N ARG A 21 4.02 -27.09 -11.84
CA ARG A 21 3.27 -27.92 -10.90
C ARG A 21 3.08 -27.07 -9.65
N SER A 22 1.85 -26.63 -9.42
CA SER A 22 1.51 -25.75 -8.30
C SER A 22 1.77 -26.53 -7.01
N ARG A 23 2.97 -26.41 -6.43
CA ARG A 23 3.14 -26.74 -5.03
C ARG A 23 2.31 -25.72 -4.28
N ALA A 24 1.33 -26.23 -3.53
CA ALA A 24 0.46 -25.41 -2.71
C ALA A 24 1.30 -24.39 -1.95
N LEU A 25 0.96 -23.12 -2.11
CA LEU A 25 1.60 -22.01 -1.40
C LEU A 25 1.32 -22.24 0.09
N ARG A 26 2.28 -22.77 0.83
CA ARG A 26 2.12 -23.05 2.27
C ARG A 26 2.66 -21.88 3.06
N VAL A 27 1.81 -21.31 3.90
CA VAL A 27 2.23 -20.47 5.02
C VAL A 27 2.92 -21.39 6.02
N ALA A 28 4.16 -21.12 6.40
CA ALA A 28 4.83 -21.86 7.46
C ALA A 28 4.07 -21.63 8.79
N HIS A 29 3.86 -22.69 9.57
CA HIS A 29 2.99 -22.66 10.75
C HIS A 29 3.45 -21.66 11.82
N ASP A 30 4.75 -21.38 11.85
CA ASP A 30 5.48 -20.50 12.75
C ASP A 30 5.74 -19.10 12.16
N SER A 31 5.26 -18.81 10.95
CA SER A 31 5.52 -17.53 10.30
C SER A 31 4.71 -16.40 10.97
N PRO A 32 5.38 -15.38 11.54
CA PRO A 32 4.70 -14.29 12.24
C PRO A 32 3.87 -13.42 11.30
N THR A 33 4.18 -13.43 9.99
CA THR A 33 3.53 -12.56 9.01
C THR A 33 2.41 -13.24 8.23
N ARG A 34 2.24 -14.57 8.31
CA ARG A 34 1.21 -15.36 7.59
C ARG A 34 1.04 -15.03 6.10
N LEU A 35 2.05 -14.41 5.49
CA LEU A 35 2.03 -13.99 4.09
C LEU A 35 2.11 -15.24 3.22
N ILE A 36 1.18 -15.35 2.28
CA ILE A 36 1.41 -16.26 1.16
C ILE A 36 2.63 -15.72 0.41
N ARG A 37 3.71 -16.53 0.39
CA ARG A 37 4.87 -16.25 -0.47
C ARG A 37 4.43 -16.45 -1.92
N SER A 38 3.87 -15.42 -2.51
CA SER A 38 3.54 -15.32 -3.93
C SER A 38 3.92 -13.94 -4.43
N ALA A 39 4.24 -13.86 -5.73
CA ALA A 39 4.37 -12.60 -6.43
C ALA A 39 3.13 -11.73 -6.23
N GLN A 40 3.29 -10.57 -5.61
CA GLN A 40 2.19 -9.65 -5.32
C GLN A 40 1.93 -8.76 -6.54
N PRO A 41 0.77 -8.86 -7.21
CA PRO A 41 0.49 -8.04 -8.38
C PRO A 41 0.35 -6.58 -7.97
N GLY A 42 0.97 -5.69 -8.73
CA GLY A 42 0.96 -4.25 -8.52
C GLY A 42 1.04 -3.50 -9.84
N ARG A 43 1.20 -2.18 -9.74
CA ARG A 43 1.48 -1.30 -10.87
C ARG A 43 2.71 -0.45 -10.57
N CYS A 44 3.53 -0.25 -11.59
CA CYS A 44 4.64 0.70 -11.50
C CYS A 44 4.07 2.11 -11.35
N ARG A 45 4.57 2.87 -10.37
CA ARG A 45 4.16 4.26 -10.15
C ARG A 45 4.63 5.17 -11.28
N ASP A 46 5.76 4.85 -11.90
CA ASP A 46 6.39 5.68 -12.93
C ASP A 46 5.75 5.50 -14.31
N CYS A 47 5.19 4.32 -14.62
CA CYS A 47 4.66 4.02 -15.95
C CYS A 47 3.31 3.30 -15.99
N GLY A 48 2.67 3.04 -14.85
CA GLY A 48 1.34 2.41 -14.77
C GLY A 48 1.28 0.92 -15.17
N ASN A 49 2.35 0.37 -15.75
CA ASN A 49 2.42 -1.03 -16.19
C ASN A 49 2.37 -2.01 -15.01
N ARG A 50 1.85 -3.20 -15.27
CA ARG A 50 1.73 -4.27 -14.25
C ARG A 50 3.11 -4.77 -13.83
N ILE A 51 3.25 -5.05 -12.55
CA ILE A 51 4.46 -5.60 -11.92
C ILE A 51 4.07 -6.69 -10.93
N ASP A 52 5.00 -7.60 -10.67
CA ASP A 52 4.93 -8.64 -9.67
C ASP A 52 5.97 -8.35 -8.59
N CYS A 53 5.55 -7.98 -7.38
CA CYS A 53 6.44 -7.70 -6.26
C CYS A 53 6.73 -9.00 -5.48
N CYS A 54 7.98 -9.44 -5.48
CA CYS A 54 8.41 -10.67 -4.82
C CYS A 54 9.42 -10.36 -3.69
N PRO A 55 9.35 -11.02 -2.53
CA PRO A 55 10.43 -10.99 -1.53
C PRO A 55 11.76 -11.47 -2.12
N HIS A 56 12.86 -10.82 -1.77
CA HIS A 56 14.20 -11.15 -2.24
C HIS A 56 14.87 -12.22 -1.35
N ALA A 57 15.44 -13.27 -1.94
CA ALA A 57 15.99 -14.42 -1.21
C ALA A 57 17.18 -14.10 -0.29
N TYR A 58 18.06 -13.18 -0.72
CA TYR A 58 19.24 -12.76 0.05
C TYR A 58 19.03 -11.44 0.79
N ALA A 59 17.79 -11.00 0.98
CA ALA A 59 17.53 -9.82 1.78
C ALA A 59 17.44 -10.22 3.25
N ASP A 60 18.36 -9.68 4.06
CA ASP A 60 18.43 -9.88 5.52
C ASP A 60 17.18 -9.34 6.25
N THR A 61 16.36 -8.57 5.53
CA THR A 61 15.09 -7.99 6.00
C THR A 61 13.98 -8.29 5.01
N ALA A 62 12.80 -8.69 5.52
CA ALA A 62 11.60 -8.98 4.74
C ALA A 62 11.06 -7.80 3.91
N GLU A 63 11.64 -6.61 4.07
CA GLU A 63 11.21 -5.36 3.43
C GLU A 63 11.81 -5.12 2.03
N ARG A 64 12.85 -5.86 1.61
CA ARG A 64 13.38 -5.72 0.24
C ARG A 64 12.64 -6.63 -0.72
N THR A 65 11.52 -6.13 -1.25
CA THR A 65 10.86 -6.74 -2.40
C THR A 65 11.48 -6.27 -3.71
N VAL A 66 11.56 -7.15 -4.71
CA VAL A 66 11.91 -6.80 -6.09
C VAL A 66 10.65 -6.78 -6.96
N ALA A 67 10.47 -5.70 -7.72
CA ALA A 67 9.41 -5.60 -8.72
C ALA A 67 9.88 -6.27 -10.02
N LEU A 68 9.26 -7.39 -10.38
CA LEU A 68 9.53 -8.16 -11.58
C LEU A 68 8.45 -7.91 -12.63
N HIS A 69 8.80 -8.10 -13.89
CA HIS A 69 7.81 -8.17 -14.96
C HIS A 69 6.91 -9.40 -14.77
N PRO A 70 5.58 -9.31 -14.98
CA PRO A 70 4.65 -10.42 -14.73
C PRO A 70 4.82 -11.65 -15.63
N GLN A 71 5.47 -11.49 -16.79
CA GLN A 71 5.70 -12.57 -17.73
C GLN A 71 7.16 -13.00 -17.75
N GLU A 72 7.37 -14.31 -17.96
CA GLU A 72 8.67 -14.91 -18.19
C GLU A 72 9.17 -14.62 -19.61
N LEU A 73 10.48 -14.44 -19.72
CA LEU A 73 11.21 -14.26 -20.97
C LEU A 73 12.19 -15.40 -21.19
N PRO A 74 12.56 -15.73 -22.44
CA PRO A 74 13.62 -16.68 -22.71
C PRO A 74 14.92 -16.25 -22.01
N ALA A 75 15.61 -17.17 -21.35
CA ALA A 75 16.86 -16.85 -20.65
C ALA A 75 17.92 -16.28 -21.61
N THR A 76 17.94 -16.75 -22.86
CA THR A 76 18.78 -16.24 -23.96
C THR A 76 18.50 -14.77 -24.30
N ALA A 77 17.28 -14.29 -24.06
CA ALA A 77 16.84 -12.93 -24.31
C ALA A 77 17.25 -11.94 -23.20
N VAL A 78 17.57 -12.44 -22.00
CA VAL A 78 17.78 -11.62 -20.81
C VAL A 78 19.27 -11.56 -20.47
N PRO A 79 19.89 -10.37 -20.35
CA PRO A 79 21.25 -10.21 -19.88
C PRO A 79 21.45 -10.87 -18.52
N ALA A 80 22.60 -11.53 -18.31
CA ALA A 80 22.86 -12.30 -17.10
C ALA A 80 22.65 -11.50 -15.80
N THR A 81 23.04 -10.22 -15.80
CA THR A 81 22.88 -9.28 -14.66
C THR A 81 21.42 -8.95 -14.33
N SER A 82 20.50 -9.21 -15.25
CA SER A 82 19.06 -8.92 -15.13
C SER A 82 18.21 -10.18 -15.04
N ARG A 83 18.81 -11.37 -14.91
CA ARG A 83 18.08 -12.63 -14.77
C ARG A 83 17.66 -12.85 -13.34
N TRP A 84 16.39 -13.18 -13.18
CA TRP A 84 15.77 -13.56 -11.92
C TRP A 84 14.94 -14.80 -12.13
N HIS A 85 14.80 -15.62 -11.10
CA HIS A 85 13.80 -16.68 -11.07
C HIS A 85 12.98 -16.57 -9.79
N VAL A 86 11.77 -17.13 -9.80
CA VAL A 86 10.88 -17.11 -8.65
C VAL A 86 10.61 -18.54 -8.22
N SER A 87 11.08 -18.89 -7.03
CA SER A 87 10.85 -20.20 -6.41
C SER A 87 10.03 -20.02 -5.14
N SER A 88 8.90 -20.73 -5.04
CA SER A 88 7.99 -20.65 -3.88
C SER A 88 7.65 -19.20 -3.48
N GLY A 89 7.45 -18.34 -4.50
CA GLY A 89 7.14 -16.92 -4.36
C GLY A 89 8.28 -16.03 -3.84
N THR A 90 9.50 -16.55 -3.74
CA THR A 90 10.70 -15.76 -3.42
C THR A 90 11.50 -15.55 -4.70
N ALA A 91 11.95 -14.33 -4.94
CA ALA A 91 12.77 -13.98 -6.08
C ALA A 91 14.25 -14.18 -5.76
N HIS A 92 14.92 -14.92 -6.63
CA HIS A 92 16.34 -15.20 -6.55
C HIS A 92 17.03 -14.52 -7.74
N PRO A 93 18.13 -13.78 -7.50
CA PRO A 93 18.97 -13.31 -8.58
C PRO A 93 19.61 -14.51 -9.30
N ALA A 94 19.96 -14.29 -10.56
CA ALA A 94 20.50 -15.30 -11.48
C ALA A 94 19.47 -16.34 -11.96
N HIS A 95 19.98 -17.18 -12.85
CA HIS A 95 19.23 -18.17 -13.58
C HIS A 95 19.13 -19.49 -12.80
N ASP A 96 17.99 -20.19 -12.85
CA ASP A 96 17.75 -21.48 -12.16
C ASP A 96 18.04 -22.71 -13.03
N GLY A 97 18.66 -22.53 -14.21
CA GLY A 97 18.93 -23.59 -15.16
C GLY A 97 17.77 -23.91 -16.11
N THR A 98 16.60 -23.27 -15.96
CA THR A 98 15.47 -23.44 -16.89
C THR A 98 15.70 -22.70 -18.23
N PRO A 99 14.84 -22.79 -19.26
CA PRO A 99 15.00 -21.90 -20.42
C PRO A 99 14.40 -20.50 -20.22
N TRP A 100 13.95 -20.17 -19.00
CA TRP A 100 13.12 -18.99 -18.74
C TRP A 100 13.63 -18.18 -17.55
N CYS A 101 13.49 -16.85 -17.63
CA CYS A 101 13.81 -15.95 -16.54
C CYS A 101 12.70 -14.90 -16.38
N ARG A 102 12.59 -14.36 -15.17
CA ARG A 102 11.99 -13.06 -14.90
C ARG A 102 13.06 -11.97 -15.03
N ILE A 103 12.61 -10.74 -15.22
CA ILE A 103 13.45 -9.54 -15.33
C ILE A 103 12.89 -8.45 -14.40
N PRO A 104 13.74 -7.64 -13.76
CA PRO A 104 13.30 -6.50 -12.97
C PRO A 104 12.56 -5.49 -13.83
N HIS A 105 11.44 -4.99 -13.33
CA HIS A 105 10.68 -3.96 -14.03
C HIS A 105 11.49 -2.67 -14.20
N THR A 106 12.44 -2.38 -13.31
CA THR A 106 13.34 -1.22 -13.44
C THR A 106 14.17 -1.26 -14.74
N ALA A 107 14.56 -2.44 -15.22
CA ALA A 107 15.27 -2.61 -16.50
C ALA A 107 14.34 -2.46 -17.72
N LEU A 108 13.03 -2.64 -17.54
CA LEU A 108 12.02 -2.54 -18.60
C LEU A 108 11.20 -1.25 -18.57
N CYS A 109 11.23 -0.50 -17.48
CA CYS A 109 10.34 0.62 -17.27
C CYS A 109 10.57 1.69 -18.37
N PRO A 110 9.54 2.04 -19.15
CA PRO A 110 9.63 3.09 -20.18
C PRO A 110 10.00 4.46 -19.61
N ALA A 111 9.63 4.72 -18.35
CA ALA A 111 9.94 5.97 -17.64
C ALA A 111 11.39 6.03 -17.11
N ARG A 112 12.18 4.96 -17.28
CA ARG A 112 13.59 4.91 -16.87
C ARG A 112 14.51 4.81 -18.07
N LYS A 113 15.76 5.27 -17.90
CA LYS A 113 16.82 5.13 -18.91
C LYS A 113 16.94 3.67 -19.35
N ALA A 114 17.18 3.47 -20.64
CA ALA A 114 17.41 2.14 -21.19
C ALA A 114 18.65 1.50 -20.55
N PRO A 115 18.67 0.16 -20.36
CA PRO A 115 19.88 -0.55 -19.98
C PRO A 115 21.02 -0.26 -20.96
N ALA A 116 22.27 -0.34 -20.52
CA ALA A 116 23.45 0.00 -21.34
C ALA A 116 23.63 -0.89 -22.59
N ALA A 117 23.00 -2.07 -22.64
CA ALA A 117 22.98 -2.97 -23.80
C ALA A 117 21.74 -3.88 -23.78
N PRO A 118 20.56 -3.39 -24.20
CA PRO A 118 19.34 -4.20 -24.22
C PRO A 118 19.37 -5.13 -25.43
N THR A 119 18.97 -6.39 -25.24
CA THR A 119 18.73 -7.30 -26.37
C THR A 119 17.56 -6.81 -27.23
N PRO A 120 17.45 -7.21 -28.51
CA PRO A 120 16.33 -6.82 -29.37
C PRO A 120 14.95 -7.14 -28.77
N GLN A 121 14.85 -8.26 -28.05
CA GLN A 121 13.63 -8.67 -27.36
C GLN A 121 13.30 -7.74 -26.19
N ILE A 122 14.29 -7.32 -25.40
CA ILE A 122 14.09 -6.33 -24.33
C ILE A 122 13.68 -4.98 -24.92
N THR A 123 14.31 -4.56 -26.02
CA THR A 123 13.94 -3.32 -26.72
C THR A 123 12.50 -3.35 -27.22
N THR A 124 12.07 -4.48 -27.78
CA THR A 124 10.69 -4.70 -28.24
C THR A 124 9.70 -4.66 -27.07
N LEU A 125 10.03 -5.33 -25.96
CA LEU A 125 9.21 -5.33 -24.74
C LEU A 125 9.09 -3.92 -24.15
N ARG A 126 10.20 -3.16 -24.06
CA ARG A 126 10.19 -1.77 -23.61
C ARG A 126 9.30 -0.90 -24.50
N ARG A 127 9.34 -1.09 -25.83
CA ARG A 127 8.48 -0.37 -26.77
C ARG A 127 7.00 -0.69 -26.53
N HIS A 128 6.65 -1.96 -26.37
CA HIS A 128 5.28 -2.36 -26.08
C HIS A 128 4.78 -1.77 -24.75
N LEU A 129 5.60 -1.81 -23.69
CA LEU A 129 5.26 -1.19 -22.41
C LEU A 129 5.11 0.33 -22.55
N ALA A 130 5.90 1.00 -23.38
CA ALA A 130 5.79 2.43 -23.64
C ALA A 130 4.47 2.79 -24.34
N LEU A 131 4.10 2.03 -25.37
CA LEU A 131 2.81 2.19 -26.07
C LEU A 131 1.63 1.95 -25.12
N HIS A 132 1.73 0.92 -24.27
CA HIS A 132 0.72 0.65 -23.27
C HIS A 132 0.63 1.78 -22.22
N THR A 133 1.75 2.31 -21.72
CA THR A 133 1.75 3.50 -20.85
C THR A 133 1.05 4.68 -21.53
N ARG A 134 1.34 4.94 -22.81
CA ARG A 134 0.73 6.03 -23.55
C ARG A 134 -0.79 5.85 -23.66
N SER A 135 -1.23 4.64 -24.02
CA SER A 135 -2.64 4.29 -24.03
C SER A 135 -3.31 4.44 -22.65
N LEU A 136 -2.62 4.11 -21.56
CA LEU A 136 -3.14 4.32 -20.21
C LEU A 136 -3.34 5.81 -19.88
N ILE A 137 -2.44 6.68 -20.36
CA ILE A 137 -2.53 8.14 -20.24
C ILE A 137 -3.69 8.67 -21.07
N ASP A 138 -3.74 8.31 -22.35
CA ASP A 138 -4.76 8.81 -23.28
C ASP A 138 -6.18 8.39 -22.83
N ASN A 139 -6.32 7.21 -22.21
CA ASN A 139 -7.59 6.73 -21.63
C ASN A 139 -7.88 7.27 -20.22
N GLY A 140 -7.03 8.13 -19.66
CA GLY A 140 -7.20 8.71 -18.31
C GLY A 140 -7.05 7.71 -17.15
N THR A 141 -6.61 6.48 -17.43
CA THR A 141 -6.42 5.43 -16.42
C THR A 141 -5.09 5.53 -15.66
N PHE A 142 -4.17 6.35 -16.17
CA PHE A 142 -2.91 6.67 -15.54
C PHE A 142 -2.57 8.15 -15.79
N THR A 143 -2.52 8.94 -14.74
CA THR A 143 -1.94 10.29 -14.82
C THR A 143 -0.46 10.15 -14.51
N ALA A 144 0.40 10.40 -15.50
CA ALA A 144 1.83 10.51 -15.26
C ALA A 144 2.05 11.60 -14.20
N HIS A 145 2.84 11.32 -13.18
CA HIS A 145 3.16 12.33 -12.17
C HIS A 145 3.89 13.47 -12.89
N PRO A 146 3.32 14.69 -13.00
CA PRO A 146 4.11 15.81 -13.46
C PRO A 146 5.21 16.02 -12.42
N THR A 147 6.44 16.23 -12.89
CA THR A 147 7.50 16.86 -12.08
C THR A 147 6.88 18.10 -11.45
N PRO A 148 6.83 18.22 -10.12
CA PRO A 148 6.15 19.34 -9.50
C PRO A 148 6.83 20.64 -9.94
N PRO A 149 6.09 21.61 -10.53
CA PRO A 149 6.59 22.97 -10.58
C PRO A 149 6.79 23.46 -9.14
N ALA A 150 7.81 24.29 -8.94
CA ALA A 150 8.12 24.89 -7.65
C ALA A 150 6.83 25.48 -7.03
N PRO A 151 6.61 25.33 -5.71
CA PRO A 151 5.37 25.76 -5.10
C PRO A 151 5.23 27.28 -5.22
N ALA A 152 4.31 27.73 -6.07
CA ALA A 152 3.77 29.07 -5.99
C ALA A 152 2.94 29.15 -4.69
N ALA A 153 3.35 30.05 -3.80
CA ALA A 153 2.63 30.37 -2.58
C ALA A 153 1.27 31.00 -2.93
N GLY A 154 0.26 30.15 -3.11
CA GLY A 154 -1.14 30.55 -3.23
C GLY A 154 -1.87 30.21 -1.94
N LEU A 155 -2.36 31.24 -1.24
CA LEU A 155 -3.25 31.13 -0.09
C LEU A 155 -4.54 30.41 -0.51
N ALA A 156 -4.61 29.10 -0.26
CA ALA A 156 -5.84 28.32 -0.40
C ALA A 156 -6.69 28.43 0.88
N PRO A 157 -8.02 28.54 0.78
CA PRO A 157 -8.93 28.58 1.92
C PRO A 157 -8.87 27.28 2.73
N ALA A 158 -9.16 27.36 4.03
CA ALA A 158 -8.99 26.29 5.02
C ALA A 158 -9.72 24.98 4.66
N GLU A 159 -9.08 24.15 3.83
CA GLU A 159 -9.47 22.76 3.65
C GLU A 159 -9.31 22.01 4.97
N ARG A 160 -10.34 21.23 5.33
CA ARG A 160 -10.36 20.37 6.51
C ARG A 160 -9.05 19.58 6.54
N CYS A 161 -8.24 19.76 7.59
CA CYS A 161 -6.94 19.09 7.71
C CYS A 161 -7.13 17.57 7.74
N ARG A 162 -7.07 16.90 6.58
CA ARG A 162 -7.12 15.45 6.46
C ARG A 162 -5.78 14.95 5.93
N PRO A 163 -4.90 14.43 6.79
CA PRO A 163 -3.59 13.97 6.37
C PRO A 163 -3.72 12.80 5.38
N THR A 164 -3.13 12.94 4.20
CA THR A 164 -3.14 11.90 3.14
C THR A 164 -2.40 10.64 3.56
N ARG A 165 -1.31 10.81 4.33
CA ARG A 165 -0.51 9.73 4.91
C ARG A 165 -0.32 10.02 6.40
N PRO A 166 -1.26 9.60 7.24
CA PRO A 166 -1.21 9.90 8.66
C PRO A 166 -0.13 9.11 9.40
N ALA A 167 0.48 9.74 10.39
CA ALA A 167 1.31 9.03 11.36
C ALA A 167 0.43 8.29 12.37
N VAL A 168 0.80 7.06 12.67
CA VAL A 168 0.08 6.14 13.56
C VAL A 168 1.05 5.61 14.60
N GLN A 169 0.67 5.64 15.88
CA GLN A 169 1.45 5.07 16.96
C GLN A 169 0.81 3.78 17.46
N LEU A 170 1.52 2.67 17.36
CA LEU A 170 1.09 1.36 17.84
C LEU A 170 2.31 0.56 18.27
N LEU A 171 2.17 -0.27 19.29
CA LEU A 171 3.26 -1.07 19.85
C LEU A 171 4.50 -0.23 20.20
N CYS A 172 4.28 1.00 20.69
CA CYS A 172 5.31 2.00 21.01
C CYS A 172 6.19 2.45 19.83
N VAL A 173 5.80 2.15 18.59
CA VAL A 173 6.51 2.57 17.37
C VAL A 173 5.60 3.47 16.54
N ARG A 174 6.19 4.46 15.86
CA ARG A 174 5.48 5.33 14.91
C ARG A 174 5.64 4.83 13.49
N TYR A 175 4.52 4.73 12.80
CA TYR A 175 4.42 4.34 11.41
C TYR A 175 3.72 5.42 10.60
N LEU A 176 4.08 5.54 9.33
CA LEU A 176 3.35 6.29 8.34
C LEU A 176 2.39 5.35 7.60
N ALA A 177 1.10 5.68 7.62
CA ALA A 177 0.10 4.92 6.90
C ALA A 177 0.21 5.15 5.38
N PRO A 178 -0.17 4.17 4.55
CA PRO A 178 -0.16 4.32 3.09
C PRO A 178 -1.25 5.27 2.58
N HIS A 179 -2.37 5.39 3.31
CA HIS A 179 -3.57 6.15 2.97
C HIS A 179 -4.20 6.71 4.26
N PRO A 180 -5.20 7.61 4.18
CA PRO A 180 -5.96 8.05 5.36
C PRO A 180 -6.52 6.86 6.15
N ILE A 181 -6.63 7.01 7.48
CA ILE A 181 -6.98 5.91 8.40
C ILE A 181 -8.29 5.20 8.01
N ASP A 182 -9.29 5.95 7.57
CA ASP A 182 -10.60 5.45 7.15
C ASP A 182 -10.59 4.77 5.78
N ALA A 183 -9.56 4.99 4.97
CA ALA A 183 -9.36 4.35 3.68
C ALA A 183 -8.48 3.08 3.75
N LEU A 184 -7.93 2.75 4.92
CA LEU A 184 -7.08 1.58 5.06
C LEU A 184 -7.89 0.28 4.94
N GLN A 185 -7.47 -0.59 4.03
CA GLN A 185 -8.15 -1.85 3.73
C GLN A 185 -7.41 -3.05 4.30
N CYS A 186 -8.19 -4.06 4.67
CA CYS A 186 -7.66 -5.33 5.13
C CYS A 186 -6.75 -6.00 4.08
N VAL A 187 -5.61 -6.56 4.52
CA VAL A 187 -4.68 -7.26 3.63
C VAL A 187 -5.00 -8.75 3.45
N SER A 188 -5.90 -9.29 4.28
CA SER A 188 -6.22 -10.70 4.31
C SER A 188 -7.04 -11.17 3.11
N GLN A 189 -6.93 -12.46 2.83
CA GLN A 189 -7.63 -13.16 1.77
C GLN A 189 -9.06 -13.51 2.15
N THR A 190 -10.02 -13.18 1.27
CA THR A 190 -11.39 -13.69 1.36
C THR A 190 -11.47 -15.16 0.93
N ARG A 191 -12.57 -15.86 1.24
CA ARG A 191 -12.83 -17.24 0.75
C ARG A 191 -12.74 -17.36 -0.78
N GLN A 192 -13.02 -16.28 -1.51
CA GLN A 192 -12.93 -16.19 -2.98
C GLN A 192 -11.51 -15.89 -3.49
N ARG A 193 -10.50 -15.97 -2.63
CA ARG A 193 -9.08 -15.69 -2.95
C ARG A 193 -8.77 -14.28 -3.43
N ARG A 194 -9.62 -13.30 -3.10
CA ARG A 194 -9.40 -11.87 -3.37
C ARG A 194 -9.06 -11.12 -2.10
N ARG A 195 -8.38 -9.98 -2.23
CA ARG A 195 -8.10 -9.09 -1.08
C ARG A 195 -9.42 -8.66 -0.44
N CYS A 196 -9.48 -8.72 0.88
CA CYS A 196 -10.60 -8.20 1.63
C CYS A 196 -10.74 -6.69 1.41
N THR A 197 -11.92 -6.25 1.01
CA THR A 197 -12.22 -4.83 0.80
C THR A 197 -12.71 -4.12 2.06
N ARG A 198 -12.91 -4.86 3.17
CA ARG A 198 -13.36 -4.28 4.44
C ARG A 198 -12.28 -3.36 5.02
N PRO A 199 -12.68 -2.22 5.59
CA PRO A 199 -11.74 -1.32 6.24
C PRO A 199 -11.17 -1.96 7.50
N ILE A 200 -9.96 -1.54 7.87
CA ILE A 200 -9.35 -1.90 9.15
C ILE A 200 -10.07 -1.16 10.29
N LEU A 201 -10.43 0.09 10.05
CA LEU A 201 -11.26 0.87 10.96
C LEU A 201 -12.71 0.40 10.83
N ASP A 202 -13.22 -0.23 11.89
CA ASP A 202 -14.61 -0.66 11.98
C ASP A 202 -15.33 0.17 13.06
N PRO A 203 -16.52 0.75 12.80
CA PRO A 203 -17.26 1.53 13.79
C PRO A 203 -17.64 0.76 15.06
N LYS A 204 -17.68 -0.58 15.00
CA LYS A 204 -18.04 -1.48 16.10
C LYS A 204 -16.82 -2.04 16.82
N ALA A 205 -15.60 -1.76 16.35
CA ALA A 205 -14.36 -2.19 16.98
C ALA A 205 -13.67 -1.03 17.71
N PRO A 206 -12.80 -1.33 18.70
CA PRO A 206 -11.98 -0.31 19.34
C PRO A 206 -11.13 0.46 18.33
N ALA A 207 -11.20 1.78 18.40
CA ALA A 207 -10.53 2.71 17.50
C ALA A 207 -9.50 3.55 18.24
N GLY A 208 -8.46 3.96 17.54
CA GLY A 208 -7.48 4.90 18.04
C GLY A 208 -8.04 6.31 18.20
N THR A 209 -7.26 7.17 18.83
CA THR A 209 -7.59 8.58 19.05
C THR A 209 -6.54 9.46 18.42
N TRP A 210 -6.98 10.56 17.79
CA TRP A 210 -6.06 11.58 17.30
C TRP A 210 -5.48 12.37 18.46
N THR A 211 -4.15 12.38 18.59
CA THR A 211 -3.42 13.13 19.62
C THR A 211 -2.29 13.95 19.00
N LEU A 212 -1.87 15.02 19.68
CA LEU A 212 -0.68 15.77 19.31
C LEU A 212 0.50 15.25 20.10
N LEU A 213 1.49 14.69 19.41
CA LEU A 213 2.71 14.18 20.02
C LEU A 213 3.94 14.89 19.45
N PRO A 214 5.06 14.98 20.20
CA PRO A 214 6.29 15.55 19.67
C PRO A 214 6.75 14.80 18.42
N ALA A 215 7.04 15.50 17.31
CA ALA A 215 7.47 14.85 16.07
C ALA A 215 8.79 14.08 16.24
N ALA A 216 9.71 14.63 17.04
CA ALA A 216 10.93 13.95 17.45
C ALA A 216 10.70 13.02 18.65
N THR A 217 11.13 11.76 18.56
CA THR A 217 11.37 10.95 19.76
C THR A 217 12.72 11.34 20.35
N PRO A 218 12.86 11.47 21.68
CA PRO A 218 14.13 11.83 22.33
C PRO A 218 15.09 10.65 22.25
N SER A 219 15.75 10.48 21.11
CA SER A 219 16.70 9.40 20.85
C SER A 219 18.04 10.00 20.43
N GLY A 220 18.81 10.46 21.41
CA GLY A 220 20.29 10.42 21.45
C GLY A 220 21.16 11.07 20.37
N ARG A 221 20.63 11.60 19.26
CA ARG A 221 21.44 12.28 18.24
C ARG A 221 20.85 13.65 17.92
N GLN A 222 21.58 14.66 18.35
CA GLN A 222 21.27 16.07 18.17
C GLN A 222 21.41 16.43 16.68
N CYS A 223 20.32 16.34 15.95
CA CYS A 223 20.03 17.28 14.87
C CYS A 223 18.82 18.08 15.36
N ALA A 224 18.89 19.42 15.25
CA ALA A 224 17.79 20.30 15.62
C ALA A 224 16.58 20.02 14.72
N LEU A 225 15.76 19.05 15.11
CA LEU A 225 14.48 18.76 14.49
C LEU A 225 13.56 19.96 14.76
N PRO A 226 12.66 20.32 13.83
CA PRO A 226 11.59 21.26 14.15
C PRO A 226 10.87 20.73 15.40
N ALA A 227 10.96 21.48 16.49
CA ALA A 227 10.34 21.16 17.78
C ALA A 227 8.82 21.34 17.71
N GLY A 228 8.20 20.67 16.74
CA GLY A 228 6.79 20.75 16.44
C GLY A 228 6.04 19.55 17.02
N LEU A 229 4.86 19.83 17.57
CA LEU A 229 3.84 18.83 17.75
C LEU A 229 3.36 18.35 16.39
N MET A 230 2.97 17.09 16.30
CA MET A 230 2.34 16.52 15.12
C MET A 230 1.12 15.68 15.49
N ALA A 231 0.12 15.66 14.61
CA ALA A 231 -1.04 14.80 14.73
C ALA A 231 -0.64 13.34 14.48
N VAL A 232 -0.90 12.51 15.48
CA VAL A 232 -0.67 11.08 15.45
C VAL A 232 -1.98 10.37 15.78
N TYR A 233 -2.30 9.32 15.03
CA TYR A 233 -3.39 8.42 15.38
C TYR A 233 -2.87 7.40 16.39
N ASP A 234 -3.21 7.60 17.65
CA ASP A 234 -2.70 6.83 18.77
C ASP A 234 -3.57 5.60 19.05
N LEU A 235 -2.96 4.42 18.88
CA LEU A 235 -3.56 3.11 19.16
C LEU A 235 -2.99 2.49 20.44
N THR A 236 -2.06 3.15 21.14
CA THR A 236 -1.34 2.55 22.28
C THR A 236 -2.22 2.23 23.48
N HIS A 237 -3.36 2.91 23.61
CA HIS A 237 -4.35 2.63 24.64
C HIS A 237 -5.22 1.39 24.34
N LEU A 238 -5.18 0.86 23.11
CA LEU A 238 -5.93 -0.33 22.75
C LEU A 238 -5.29 -1.60 23.35
N PRO A 239 -6.06 -2.67 23.56
CA PRO A 239 -5.51 -3.97 23.93
C PRO A 239 -4.40 -4.41 22.96
N TYR A 240 -3.39 -5.12 23.46
CA TYR A 240 -2.25 -5.58 22.65
C TYR A 240 -2.68 -6.35 21.39
N THR A 241 -3.70 -7.19 21.50
CA THR A 241 -4.27 -7.95 20.37
C THR A 241 -4.86 -7.05 19.28
N GLU A 242 -5.50 -5.94 19.67
CA GLU A 242 -6.00 -4.93 18.74
C GLU A 242 -4.84 -4.15 18.10
N GLN A 243 -3.82 -3.78 18.86
CA GLN A 243 -2.63 -3.14 18.29
C GLN A 243 -1.94 -4.04 17.26
N LEU A 244 -1.88 -5.35 17.51
CA LEU A 244 -1.32 -6.33 16.59
C LEU A 244 -2.21 -6.52 15.34
N ARG A 245 -3.55 -6.50 15.49
CA ARG A 245 -4.49 -6.47 14.36
C ARG A 245 -4.22 -5.27 13.46
N TRP A 246 -4.08 -4.08 14.03
CA TRP A 246 -3.74 -2.86 13.29
C TRP A 246 -2.36 -2.98 12.63
N ARG A 247 -1.35 -3.51 13.34
CA ARG A 247 -0.01 -3.79 12.78
C ARG A 247 -0.07 -4.70 11.55
N HIS A 248 -0.92 -5.72 11.57
CA HIS A 248 -1.11 -6.65 10.44
C HIS A 248 -2.09 -6.13 9.38
N GLN A 249 -2.72 -4.97 9.59
CA GLN A 249 -3.76 -4.43 8.70
C GLN A 249 -4.93 -5.40 8.48
N HIS A 250 -5.45 -5.99 9.56
CA HIS A 250 -6.60 -6.90 9.50
C HIS A 250 -7.90 -6.18 9.92
N CYS A 251 -9.01 -6.47 9.23
CA CYS A 251 -10.33 -6.07 9.73
C CYS A 251 -10.76 -6.98 10.88
N PRO A 252 -11.75 -6.59 11.72
CA PRO A 252 -12.19 -7.39 12.86
C PRO A 252 -12.65 -8.81 12.49
N ASP A 253 -13.20 -9.02 11.30
CA ASP A 253 -13.61 -10.37 10.87
C ASP A 253 -12.41 -11.30 10.56
N HIS A 254 -11.25 -10.72 10.26
CA HIS A 254 -10.06 -11.48 9.86
C HIS A 254 -9.05 -11.68 10.99
N THR A 255 -9.24 -11.08 12.17
CA THR A 255 -8.42 -11.38 13.35
C THR A 255 -8.59 -12.80 13.86
N ALA A 256 -9.83 -13.27 13.93
CA ALA A 256 -10.15 -14.63 14.36
C ALA A 256 -9.93 -15.67 13.24
N SER A 257 -9.65 -15.21 12.01
CA SER A 257 -9.51 -16.08 10.84
C SER A 257 -8.09 -16.63 10.70
N ARG A 258 -7.97 -17.85 10.17
CA ARG A 258 -6.70 -18.40 9.67
C ARG A 258 -6.46 -18.07 8.20
N ALA A 259 -7.21 -17.12 7.64
CA ALA A 259 -6.99 -16.62 6.29
C ALA A 259 -5.57 -16.07 6.13
N ALA A 260 -4.96 -16.37 5.00
CA ALA A 260 -3.64 -15.85 4.69
C ALA A 260 -3.70 -14.41 4.19
N ASP A 261 -2.57 -13.71 4.24
CA ASP A 261 -2.47 -12.35 3.74
C ASP A 261 -2.09 -12.30 2.27
N LEU A 262 -2.85 -11.52 1.50
CA LEU A 262 -2.64 -11.25 0.08
C LEU A 262 -1.84 -9.98 -0.18
N ALA A 263 -1.48 -9.22 0.85
CA ALA A 263 -0.60 -8.07 0.72
C ALA A 263 0.21 -7.92 1.99
N LEU A 264 1.41 -7.34 1.87
CA LEU A 264 2.13 -6.85 3.04
C LEU A 264 1.33 -5.75 3.70
N ALA A 265 1.34 -5.72 5.04
CA ALA A 265 0.92 -4.55 5.77
C ALA A 265 1.80 -3.36 5.33
N GLN A 266 1.16 -2.33 4.77
CA GLN A 266 1.86 -1.25 4.05
C GLN A 266 2.35 -0.14 4.99
N TRP A 267 2.71 -0.49 6.22
CA TRP A 267 3.23 0.44 7.21
C TRP A 267 4.68 0.80 6.88
N GLU A 268 5.00 2.08 6.84
CA GLU A 268 6.36 2.59 6.70
C GLU A 268 6.85 3.12 8.06
N PRO A 269 8.04 2.75 8.57
CA PRO A 269 8.57 3.34 9.80
C PRO A 269 8.69 4.86 9.68
N PHE A 270 8.20 5.61 10.67
CA PHE A 270 8.24 7.07 10.64
C PHE A 270 9.61 7.59 11.09
N ASP A 271 10.32 8.20 10.15
CA ASP A 271 11.51 9.02 10.40
C ASP A 271 11.16 10.52 10.23
N PRO A 272 11.28 11.36 11.29
CA PRO A 272 10.95 12.79 11.22
C PRO A 272 11.75 13.59 10.17
N LEU A 273 12.98 13.19 9.87
CA LEU A 273 13.84 13.88 8.90
C LEU A 273 13.39 13.56 7.46
N LEU A 274 13.15 12.28 7.18
CA LEU A 274 12.73 11.82 5.86
C LEU A 274 11.26 12.16 5.56
N HIS A 275 10.42 12.24 6.59
CA HIS A 275 8.97 12.39 6.46
C HIS A 275 8.45 13.74 6.95
N HIS A 276 9.28 14.78 6.94
CA HIS A 276 8.90 16.12 7.41
C HIS A 276 7.62 16.67 6.74
N GLN A 277 7.37 16.33 5.47
CA GLN A 277 6.17 16.69 4.73
C GLN A 277 4.86 16.09 5.30
N HIS A 278 4.96 15.06 6.14
CA HIS A 278 3.84 14.38 6.79
C HIS A 278 3.68 14.80 8.26
N ILE A 279 4.48 15.77 8.72
CA ILE A 279 4.35 16.39 10.03
C ILE A 279 3.24 17.44 9.96
N HIS A 280 2.08 17.10 10.50
CA HIS A 280 0.92 18.00 10.54
C HIS A 280 0.70 18.53 11.96
N PRO A 281 0.85 19.84 12.24
CA PRO A 281 0.81 20.38 13.60
C PRO A 281 -0.59 20.57 14.18
N ARG A 282 -1.64 20.16 13.45
CA ARG A 282 -3.04 20.33 13.85
C ARG A 282 -3.75 19.00 13.79
N LEU A 283 -4.62 18.74 14.78
CA LEU A 283 -5.49 17.58 14.78
C LEU A 283 -6.44 17.63 13.57
N PRO A 284 -6.74 16.48 12.95
CA PRO A 284 -7.76 16.42 11.93
C PRO A 284 -9.12 16.83 12.49
N GLN A 285 -9.80 17.76 11.81
CA GLN A 285 -11.17 18.09 12.16
C GLN A 285 -12.07 16.92 11.75
N ASN A 286 -12.43 16.10 12.75
CA ASN A 286 -13.41 15.04 12.57
C ASN A 286 -14.74 15.66 12.14
N SER A 287 -15.17 15.37 10.92
CA SER A 287 -16.55 15.63 10.49
C SER A 287 -17.46 14.56 11.12
N ARG A 288 -17.54 14.52 12.46
CA ARG A 288 -18.70 13.94 13.13
C ARG A 288 -19.73 15.05 13.21
N THR A 289 -20.71 14.94 12.31
CA THR A 289 -21.96 15.67 12.30
C THR A 289 -22.43 15.92 13.73
N ARG A 290 -22.52 17.20 14.08
CA ARG A 290 -23.20 17.71 15.26
C ARG A 290 -24.57 17.01 15.36
N PRO A 291 -24.95 16.39 16.50
CA PRO A 291 -26.35 16.07 16.70
C PRO A 291 -27.09 17.41 16.60
N HIS A 292 -28.00 17.51 15.64
CA HIS A 292 -28.93 18.62 15.59
C HIS A 292 -29.51 18.77 16.99
N SER A 293 -29.23 19.90 17.62
CA SER A 293 -30.02 20.41 18.71
C SER A 293 -31.43 20.50 18.14
N SER A 294 -32.27 19.52 18.43
CA SER A 294 -33.71 19.69 18.36
C SER A 294 -33.98 20.88 19.27
N THR A 295 -34.26 22.01 18.64
CA THR A 295 -34.83 23.19 19.26
C THR A 295 -35.98 22.73 20.13
N ALA A 296 -35.76 22.78 21.45
CA ALA A 296 -36.82 22.70 22.42
C ALA A 296 -37.79 23.85 22.10
N THR A 297 -38.95 23.48 21.60
CA THR A 297 -40.12 24.34 21.58
C THR A 297 -40.43 24.72 23.02
N PRO A 298 -40.54 26.01 23.38
CA PRO A 298 -40.98 26.40 24.71
C PRO A 298 -42.44 25.95 24.85
N HIS A 299 -42.68 25.11 25.86
CA HIS A 299 -44.01 24.77 26.31
C HIS A 299 -44.59 26.01 26.98
N GLU A 300 -45.38 26.77 26.24
CA GLU A 300 -46.09 27.94 26.74
C GLU A 300 -47.22 27.48 27.65
N SER A 301 -46.94 27.51 28.96
CA SER A 301 -47.91 27.28 30.03
C SER A 301 -48.83 28.49 30.12
N ASN A 302 -50.06 28.36 29.65
CA ASN A 302 -51.11 29.36 29.82
C ASN A 302 -52.06 28.96 30.97
N PRO A 303 -51.99 29.59 32.16
CA PRO A 303 -53.06 29.49 33.14
C PRO A 303 -54.13 30.55 32.84
N ARG A 304 -55.32 30.08 32.48
CA ARG A 304 -56.55 30.88 32.37
C ARG A 304 -57.02 31.28 33.78
N PRO A 305 -57.23 32.57 34.10
CA PRO A 305 -57.98 32.95 35.30
C PRO A 305 -59.49 32.87 35.01
N GLN A 306 -60.25 32.20 35.87
CA GLN A 306 -61.70 32.42 35.97
C GLN A 306 -61.95 33.59 36.92
N PRO A 307 -62.72 34.60 36.52
CA PRO A 307 -63.31 35.56 37.45
C PRO A 307 -64.68 35.07 37.95
N THR A 308 -64.90 35.34 39.25
CA THR A 308 -66.14 35.40 40.06
C THR A 308 -66.95 34.13 40.25
#